data_AF-A0A7W6ZW13-F1
#
_entry.id   AF-A0A7W6ZW13-F1
#
_cell.length_a   1.000
_cell.length_b   1.000
_cell.length_c   1.000
_cell.angle_alpha   90.00
_cell.angle_beta   90.00
_cell.angle_gamma   90.00
#
_symmetry.space_group_name_H-M   'P 1'
#
loop_
_entity.id
_entity.type
_entity.pdbx_description
1 polymer ?
#
loop_
_entity_poly.entity_id
_entity_poly.type
_entity_poly.pdbx_seq_one_letter_code
_entity_poly.pdbx_strand_id
1 'polypeptide(L)'
;MMAGEIFSCEYSFDELAINLCDRWETGLLLYGRAELTSAGDGYDGEFYVSAIRLDGGARLARPHPVSNAASFEAELFRRIAAVIENDKTPDGRHAAELFANEYEQSKETDYDIYRKIEPERALAPMA
;
A
#
# COMPACT_ATOMS: atom_id res chain seq x y z
N MET A 1 8.35 0.00 -24.39
CA MET A 1 8.44 -0.40 -22.97
C MET A 1 7.38 0.41 -22.26
N MET A 2 6.22 -0.19 -21.96
CA MET A 2 5.24 0.49 -21.10
C MET A 2 5.90 0.63 -19.73
N ALA A 3 5.92 1.82 -19.15
CA ALA A 3 6.34 2.00 -17.77
C ALA A 3 5.49 1.04 -16.93
N GLY A 4 6.12 0.05 -16.28
CA GLY A 4 5.39 -0.88 -15.42
C GLY A 4 4.69 -0.06 -14.35
N GLU A 5 3.36 -0.06 -14.36
CA GLU A 5 2.60 0.53 -13.27
C GLU A 5 2.96 -0.24 -12.00
N ILE A 6 3.51 0.46 -11.02
CA ILE A 6 3.77 -0.12 -9.71
C ILE A 6 2.40 -0.32 -9.06
N PHE A 7 2.08 -1.57 -8.73
CA PHE A 7 0.81 -1.92 -8.09
C PHE A 7 0.64 -1.14 -6.78
N SER A 8 -0.56 -0.63 -6.55
CA SER A 8 -0.94 0.13 -5.35
C SER A 8 -2.40 -0.16 -4.99
N CYS A 9 -2.69 -0.28 -3.69
CA CYS A 9 -4.06 -0.42 -3.17
C CYS A 9 -4.27 0.39 -1.88
N GLU A 10 -5.53 0.66 -1.52
CA GLU A 10 -5.87 1.38 -0.28
C GLU A 10 -6.13 0.39 0.87
N TYR A 11 -5.61 0.72 2.05
CA TYR A 11 -5.90 0.06 3.32
C TYR A 11 -6.55 1.05 4.29
N SER A 12 -7.75 0.74 4.78
CA SER A 12 -8.44 1.56 5.78
C SER A 12 -8.05 1.11 7.19
N PHE A 13 -7.83 2.07 8.09
CA PHE A 13 -7.55 1.82 9.50
C PHE A 13 -8.48 2.65 10.39
N ASP A 14 -8.91 2.03 11.49
CA ASP A 14 -9.80 2.61 12.49
C ASP A 14 -9.13 2.54 13.86
N GLU A 15 -9.08 3.67 14.58
CA GLU A 15 -8.50 3.73 15.94
C GLU A 15 -7.05 3.24 16.03
N LEU A 16 -6.22 3.57 15.02
CA LEU A 16 -4.85 3.09 14.95
C LEU A 16 -4.01 3.60 16.13
N ALA A 17 -3.59 2.68 16.99
CA ALA A 17 -2.65 2.97 18.06
C ALA A 17 -1.22 3.06 17.50
N ILE A 18 -0.48 4.11 17.89
CA ILE A 18 0.90 4.32 17.45
C ILE A 18 1.85 4.38 18.64
N ASN A 19 3.12 4.04 18.41
CA ASN A 19 4.15 4.16 19.43
C ASN A 19 4.67 5.60 19.52
N LEU A 20 4.53 6.24 20.68
CA LEU A 20 5.13 7.53 21.01
C LEU A 20 5.94 7.40 22.31
N CYS A 21 7.20 7.83 22.28
CA CYS A 21 8.10 7.77 23.45
C CYS A 21 8.13 6.39 24.13
N ASP A 22 8.23 5.33 23.33
CA ASP A 22 8.29 3.93 23.75
C ASP A 22 7.00 3.42 24.42
N ARG A 23 5.88 4.11 24.21
CA ARG A 23 4.56 3.71 24.69
C ARG A 23 3.57 3.63 23.55
N TRP A 24 2.71 2.63 23.58
CA TRP A 24 1.55 2.58 22.69
C TRP A 24 0.52 3.58 23.18
N GLU A 25 0.33 4.64 22.40
CA GLU A 25 -0.64 5.68 22.72
C GLU A 25 -1.97 5.38 22.04
N THR A 26 -3.00 5.18 22.87
CA THR A 26 -4.38 4.98 22.44
C THR A 26 -5.22 6.26 22.57
N GLY A 27 -4.65 7.33 23.16
CA GLY A 27 -5.31 8.63 23.29
C GLY A 27 -5.40 9.41 21.98
N LEU A 28 -4.59 9.03 20.98
CA LEU A 28 -4.64 9.55 19.62
C LEU A 28 -5.43 8.56 18.77
N LEU A 29 -6.75 8.73 18.71
CA LEU A 29 -7.62 7.92 17.86
C LEU A 29 -7.44 8.36 16.41
N LEU A 30 -6.60 7.64 15.67
CA LEU A 30 -6.30 7.93 14.26
C LEU A 30 -7.21 7.09 13.36
N TYR A 31 -7.91 7.76 12.46
CA TYR A 31 -8.79 7.14 11.46
C TYR A 31 -8.36 7.63 10.07
N GLY A 32 -8.34 6.73 9.10
CA GLY A 32 -7.93 7.09 7.76
C GLY A 32 -7.63 5.92 6.84
N ARG A 33 -6.90 6.24 5.76
CA ARG A 33 -6.49 5.31 4.72
C ARG A 33 -5.01 5.46 4.41
N ALA A 34 -4.34 4.33 4.29
CA ALA A 34 -2.97 4.24 3.81
C ALA A 34 -2.96 3.73 2.36
N GLU A 35 -2.10 4.31 1.54
CA GLU A 35 -1.81 3.81 0.20
C GLU A 35 -0.64 2.83 0.31
N LEU A 36 -0.89 1.56 0.00
CA LEU A 36 0.09 0.47 0.05
C LEU A 36 0.65 0.27 -1.35
N THR A 37 1.95 0.42 -1.53
CA THR A 37 2.59 0.35 -2.85
C THR A 37 3.59 -0.80 -2.88
N SER A 38 3.57 -1.58 -3.95
CA SER A 38 4.50 -2.70 -4.16
C SER A 38 5.95 -2.23 -4.11
N ALA A 39 6.79 -2.94 -3.37
CA ALA A 39 8.23 -2.68 -3.30
C ALA A 39 8.99 -3.07 -4.60
N GLY A 40 8.29 -3.71 -5.56
CA GLY A 40 8.83 -4.12 -6.86
C GLY A 40 9.32 -5.56 -6.90
N ASP A 41 9.75 -5.98 -8.09
CA ASP A 41 10.15 -7.35 -8.37
C ASP A 41 11.38 -7.76 -7.53
N GLY A 42 11.23 -8.79 -6.71
CA GLY A 42 12.28 -9.33 -5.82
C GLY A 42 11.92 -9.32 -4.34
N TYR A 43 10.81 -8.67 -3.97
CA TYR A 43 10.24 -8.71 -2.63
C TYR A 43 8.85 -9.37 -2.71
N ASP A 44 8.74 -10.62 -2.24
CA ASP A 44 7.56 -11.47 -2.36
C ASP A 44 6.34 -10.84 -1.64
N GLY A 45 5.57 -10.02 -2.37
CA GLY A 45 4.37 -9.38 -1.83
C GLY A 45 4.64 -8.32 -0.76
N GLU A 46 5.87 -7.83 -0.63
CA GLU A 46 6.14 -6.74 0.31
C GLU A 46 5.66 -5.40 -0.27
N PHE A 47 5.08 -4.60 0.62
CA PHE A 47 4.60 -3.26 0.33
C PHE A 47 5.25 -2.24 1.26
N TYR A 48 5.15 -0.98 0.88
CA TYR A 48 5.41 0.14 1.76
C TYR A 48 4.24 1.13 1.70
N VAL A 49 4.02 1.89 2.77
CA VAL A 49 3.02 2.95 2.80
C VAL A 49 3.56 4.14 2.03
N SER A 50 2.95 4.55 0.92
CA SER A 50 3.41 5.68 0.10
C SER A 50 2.78 7.01 0.51
N ALA A 51 1.53 6.97 0.98
CA ALA A 51 0.77 8.11 1.46
C ALA A 51 -0.24 7.69 2.54
N ILE A 52 -0.64 8.64 3.38
CA ILE A 52 -1.73 8.47 4.36
C ILE A 52 -2.70 9.63 4.20
N ARG A 53 -4.00 9.34 4.23
CA ARG A 53 -5.09 10.31 4.30
C ARG A 53 -5.84 10.09 5.61
N LEU A 54 -5.83 11.09 6.48
CA LEU A 54 -6.65 11.07 7.69
C LEU A 54 -8.08 11.47 7.34
N ASP A 55 -9.07 10.92 8.05
CA ASP A 55 -10.49 11.20 7.78
C ASP A 55 -10.86 12.68 7.96
N GLY A 56 -10.08 13.43 8.74
CA GLY A 56 -10.17 14.90 8.84
C GLY A 56 -9.70 15.66 7.59
N GLY A 57 -9.26 14.98 6.54
CA GLY A 57 -8.85 15.55 5.24
C GLY A 57 -7.36 15.83 5.11
N ALA A 58 -6.56 15.69 6.18
CA ALA A 58 -5.12 15.88 6.13
C ALA A 58 -4.45 14.76 5.33
N ARG A 59 -3.49 15.12 4.45
CA ARG A 59 -2.70 14.16 3.67
C ARG A 59 -1.24 14.21 4.09
N LEU A 60 -0.72 13.06 4.51
CA LEU A 60 0.68 12.87 4.86
C LEU A 60 1.37 12.13 3.69
N ALA A 61 2.47 12.70 3.21
CA ALA A 61 3.30 12.07 2.19
C ALA A 61 4.51 11.40 2.83
N ARG A 62 4.99 10.30 2.25
CA ARG A 62 6.23 9.66 2.69
C ARG A 62 7.38 10.68 2.70
N PRO A 63 8.03 10.92 3.85
CA PRO A 63 9.15 11.85 3.90
C PRO A 63 10.34 11.31 3.11
N HIS A 64 11.01 12.19 2.37
CA HIS A 64 12.20 11.81 1.61
C HIS A 64 13.36 11.51 2.58
N PRO A 65 14.11 10.40 2.42
CA PRO A 65 15.19 10.00 3.33
C PRO A 65 16.36 11.00 3.46
N VAL A 66 16.44 12.02 2.60
CA VAL A 66 17.50 13.04 2.60
C VAL A 66 17.03 14.33 3.29
N SER A 67 15.71 14.50 3.45
CA SER A 67 15.12 15.63 4.14
C SER A 67 14.94 15.29 5.62
N ASN A 68 15.99 15.53 6.40
CA ASN A 68 16.01 15.33 7.86
C ASN A 68 15.31 16.45 8.64
N ALA A 69 14.56 17.34 7.99
CA ALA A 69 13.74 18.32 8.69
C ALA A 69 12.62 17.58 9.45
N ALA A 70 12.72 17.53 10.78
CA ALA A 70 11.75 16.90 11.65
C ALA A 70 10.46 17.74 11.72
N SER A 71 9.59 17.61 10.72
CA SER A 71 8.23 18.14 10.79
C SER A 71 7.34 17.17 11.57
N PHE A 72 6.30 17.70 12.21
CA PHE A 72 5.31 16.89 12.90
C PHE A 72 4.62 15.91 11.94
N GLU A 73 4.29 16.37 10.73
CA GLU A 73 3.66 15.56 9.69
C GLU A 73 4.55 14.39 9.25
N ALA A 74 5.86 14.62 9.11
CA ALA A 74 6.82 13.59 8.75
C ALA A 74 6.98 12.54 9.87
N GLU A 75 6.96 12.97 11.13
CA GLU A 75 7.00 12.04 12.26
C GLU A 75 5.71 11.24 12.39
N LEU A 76 4.55 11.91 12.29
CA LEU A 76 3.25 11.26 12.32
C LEU A 76 3.14 10.19 11.21
N PHE A 77 3.58 10.53 9.99
CA PHE A 77 3.66 9.57 8.89
C PHE A 77 4.49 8.34 9.28
N ARG A 78 5.72 8.55 9.78
CA ARG A 78 6.62 7.46 10.15
C ARG A 78 6.02 6.55 11.22
N ARG A 79 5.34 7.12 12.21
CA ARG A 79 4.70 6.33 13.29
C ARG A 79 3.54 5.49 12.78
N ILE A 80 2.69 6.05 11.93
CA ILE A 80 1.58 5.30 11.32
C ILE A 80 2.13 4.19 10.41
N ALA A 81 3.07 4.53 9.51
CA ALA A 81 3.68 3.57 8.60
C ALA A 81 4.39 2.43 9.34
N ALA A 82 5.08 2.72 10.46
CA ALA A 82 5.75 1.69 11.26
C ALA A 82 4.80 0.67 11.89
N VAL A 83 3.52 0.99 12.06
CA VAL A 83 2.49 0.04 12.50
C VAL A 83 1.99 -0.76 11.31
N ILE A 84 1.56 -0.08 10.25
CA ILE A 84 0.94 -0.71 9.07
C ILE A 84 1.93 -1.60 8.30
N GLU A 85 3.21 -1.25 8.25
CA GLU A 85 4.25 -2.06 7.58
C GLU A 85 4.76 -3.22 8.43
N ASN A 86 4.32 -3.33 9.68
CA ASN A 86 4.79 -4.33 10.62
C ASN A 86 3.72 -5.40 10.86
N ASP A 87 3.90 -6.55 10.22
CA ASP A 87 3.05 -7.76 10.30
C ASP A 87 2.90 -8.36 11.71
N LYS A 88 3.72 -7.91 12.67
CA LYS A 88 3.59 -8.29 14.08
C LYS A 88 2.49 -7.50 14.79
N THR A 89 2.05 -6.38 14.23
CA THR A 89 0.90 -5.62 14.75
C THR A 89 -0.41 -6.16 14.15
N PRO A 90 -1.56 -5.98 14.82
CA PRO A 90 -2.86 -6.36 14.27
C PRO A 90 -3.15 -5.68 12.92
N ASP A 91 -2.97 -4.36 12.85
CA ASP A 91 -3.19 -3.59 11.62
C ASP A 91 -2.22 -3.97 10.51
N GLY A 92 -0.94 -4.16 10.84
CA GLY A 92 0.03 -4.56 9.83
C GLY A 92 -0.19 -5.96 9.27
N ARG A 93 -0.70 -6.90 10.09
CA ARG A 93 -1.12 -8.22 9.59
C ARG A 93 -2.30 -8.10 8.63
N HIS A 94 -3.31 -7.32 8.99
CA HIS A 94 -4.48 -7.10 8.14
C HIS A 94 -4.10 -6.37 6.84
N ALA A 95 -3.21 -5.38 6.91
CA ALA A 95 -2.69 -4.69 5.73
C ALA A 95 -1.92 -5.65 4.80
N ALA A 96 -1.09 -6.54 5.36
CA ALA A 96 -0.37 -7.55 4.59
C ALA A 96 -1.30 -8.57 3.92
N GLU A 97 -2.30 -9.07 4.65
CA GLU A 97 -3.32 -9.98 4.10
C GLU A 97 -4.11 -9.31 2.96
N LEU A 98 -4.55 -8.07 3.15
CA LEU A 98 -5.25 -7.30 2.12
C LEU A 98 -4.36 -7.09 0.89
N PHE A 99 -3.12 -6.64 1.10
CA PHE A 99 -2.20 -6.37 -0.01
C PHE A 99 -1.92 -7.62 -0.83
N ALA A 100 -1.66 -8.77 -0.18
CA ALA A 100 -1.43 -10.04 -0.87
C ALA A 100 -2.63 -10.44 -1.73
N ASN A 101 -3.85 -10.37 -1.18
CA ASN A 101 -5.07 -10.71 -1.92
C ASN A 101 -5.30 -9.80 -3.13
N GLU A 102 -5.13 -8.49 -2.97
CA GLU A 102 -5.33 -7.52 -4.06
C GLU A 102 -4.23 -7.64 -5.13
N TYR A 103 -2.98 -7.91 -4.72
CA TYR A 103 -1.85 -8.11 -5.62
C TYR A 103 -1.97 -9.41 -6.43
N GLU A 104 -2.49 -10.49 -5.84
CA GLU A 104 -2.80 -11.72 -6.56
C GLU A 104 -3.92 -11.51 -7.59
N GLN A 105 -5.01 -10.84 -7.20
CA GLN A 105 -6.11 -10.50 -8.11
C GLN A 105 -5.68 -9.61 -9.28
N SER A 106 -4.76 -8.66 -9.04
CA SER A 106 -4.24 -7.81 -10.11
C SER A 106 -3.46 -8.61 -11.15
N LYS A 107 -2.71 -9.63 -10.72
CA LYS A 107 -2.00 -10.55 -11.63
C LYS A 107 -2.96 -11.40 -12.45
N GLU A 108 -4.01 -11.95 -11.85
CA GLU A 108 -5.01 -12.75 -12.57
C GLU A 108 -5.71 -11.95 -13.67
N THR A 109 -6.05 -10.69 -13.39
CA THR A 109 -6.67 -9.79 -14.37
C THR A 109 -5.77 -9.59 -15.59
N ASP A 110 -4.48 -9.39 -15.38
CA ASP A 110 -3.52 -9.28 -16.49
C ASP A 110 -3.47 -10.58 -17.31
N TYR A 111 -3.38 -11.74 -16.65
CA TYR A 111 -3.36 -13.05 -17.33
C TYR A 111 -4.62 -13.31 -18.16
N ASP A 112 -5.81 -12.94 -17.68
CA ASP A 112 -7.06 -13.10 -18.41
C ASP A 112 -7.16 -12.17 -19.64
N ILE A 113 -6.60 -10.96 -19.57
CA ILE A 113 -6.50 -10.06 -20.72
C ILE A 113 -5.60 -10.69 -21.79
N TYR A 114 -4.42 -11.20 -21.42
CA TYR A 114 -3.53 -11.88 -22.36
C TYR A 114 -4.17 -13.13 -22.99
N ARG A 115 -4.89 -13.93 -22.20
CA ARG A 115 -5.63 -15.10 -22.69
C ARG A 115 -6.81 -14.77 -23.59
N LYS A 116 -7.38 -13.56 -23.55
CA LYS A 116 -8.45 -13.13 -24.47
C LYS A 116 -7.91 -12.53 -25.77
N ILE A 117 -6.66 -12.05 -25.79
CA ILE A 117 -6.03 -11.51 -27.00
C ILE A 117 -5.52 -12.64 -27.93
N GLU A 118 -5.13 -13.79 -27.39
CA GLU A 118 -4.67 -14.93 -28.21
C GLU A 118 -5.78 -15.63 -29.04
N PRO A 119 -7.02 -15.84 -28.56
CA PRO A 119 -8.09 -16.47 -29.33
C PRO A 119 -8.59 -15.62 -30.50
N GLU A 120 -8.61 -14.28 -30.37
CA GLU A 120 -9.09 -13.40 -31.45
C GLU A 120 -8.06 -13.21 -32.57
N ARG A 121 -6.76 -13.39 -32.31
CA ARG A 121 -5.72 -13.40 -33.36
C ARG A 121 -5.65 -14.72 -34.13
N ALA A 122 -6.26 -15.80 -33.63
CA ALA A 122 -6.35 -17.08 -34.32
C ALA A 122 -7.54 -17.17 -35.31
N LEU A 123 -8.40 -16.14 -35.39
CA LEU A 123 -9.56 -16.09 -36.27
C LEU A 123 -9.49 -14.90 -37.26
N ALA A 124 -8.40 -14.83 -38.01
CA ALA A 124 -8.39 -14.23 -39.35
C ALA A 124 -7.24 -14.85 -40.17
N PRO A 125 -7.39 -15.15 -41.48
CA PRO A 125 -8.59 -15.22 -42.33
C PRO A 125 -8.71 -16.56 -43.10
N MET A 126 -9.89 -16.89 -43.63
CA MET A 126 -9.98 -17.50 -44.96
C MET A 126 -11.22 -16.93 -45.67
N ALA A 127 -11.03 -16.68 -46.96
CA ALA A 127 -11.90 -15.95 -47.89
C ALA A 127 -13.32 -16.51 -48.02
#